data_AF-A0A2S5R2B4-F1
#
_entry.id   AF-A0A2S5R2B4-F1
#
_cell.length_a   1.000
_cell.length_b   1.000
_cell.length_c   1.000
_cell.angle_alpha   90.00
_cell.angle_beta   90.00
_cell.angle_gamma   90.00
#
_symmetry.space_group_name_H-M   'P 1'
#
loop_
_entity.id
_entity.type
_entity.pdbx_description
1 polymer ?
#
loop_
_entity_poly.entity_id
_entity_poly.type
_entity_poly.pdbx_seq_one_letter_code
_entity_poly.pdbx_strand_id
1 'polypeptide(L)'
;MTTQVSRKDELEGIYSDIYKSIHGVRPRWISFSDMTLQQLEEAVEELDEEYEIHAQQEKLREQEAIKVFEARVQSIIDTGAKTRETAIRWLHTACDTNGDNDYLCWEFHIPYGYIKCRLLMFYQNGVIIHPIN
;
A
#
# COMPACT_ATOMS: atom_id res chain seq x y z
N MET A 1 -4.06 4.65 42.12
CA MET A 1 -4.73 5.80 41.47
C MET A 1 -4.96 5.39 40.03
N THR A 2 -6.21 5.11 39.66
CA THR A 2 -6.57 4.80 38.28
C THR A 2 -6.63 6.14 37.53
N THR A 3 -5.71 6.36 36.60
CA THR A 3 -5.74 7.55 35.73
C THR A 3 -7.01 7.47 34.91
N GLN A 4 -8.02 8.27 35.25
CA GLN A 4 -9.13 8.53 34.34
C GLN A 4 -8.58 9.38 33.21
N VAL A 5 -8.35 8.75 32.07
CA VAL A 5 -7.97 9.45 30.83
C VAL A 5 -9.17 10.29 30.42
N SER A 6 -8.96 11.58 30.18
CA SER A 6 -10.03 12.43 29.68
C SER A 6 -10.36 12.02 28.25
N ARG A 7 -11.64 12.02 27.86
CA ARG A 7 -12.06 11.77 26.47
C ARG A 7 -11.30 12.64 25.46
N LYS A 8 -10.92 13.84 25.87
CA LYS A 8 -10.10 14.75 25.08
C LYS A 8 -8.69 14.17 24.83
N ASP A 9 -8.03 13.65 25.86
CA ASP A 9 -6.69 13.04 25.74
C ASP A 9 -6.70 11.81 24.80
N GLU A 10 -7.80 11.04 24.79
CA GLU A 10 -7.96 9.91 23.85
C GLU A 10 -8.00 10.38 22.39
N LEU A 11 -8.80 11.40 22.11
CA LEU A 11 -8.96 11.96 20.76
C LEU A 11 -7.68 12.63 20.27
N GLU A 12 -6.93 13.29 21.15
CA GLU A 12 -5.60 13.84 20.82
C GLU A 12 -4.63 12.74 20.38
N GLY A 13 -4.65 11.59 21.07
CA GLY A 13 -3.88 10.40 20.72
C GLY A 13 -4.27 9.85 19.34
N ILE A 14 -5.58 9.67 19.12
CA ILE A 14 -6.13 9.18 17.84
C ILE A 14 -5.72 10.12 16.70
N TYR A 15 -5.96 11.42 16.84
CA TYR A 15 -5.58 12.42 15.84
C TYR A 15 -4.09 12.34 15.50
N SER A 16 -3.22 12.28 16.53
CA SER A 16 -1.78 12.21 16.30
C SER A 16 -1.33 10.93 15.59
N ASP A 17 -2.01 9.80 15.81
CA ASP A 17 -1.66 8.53 15.18
C ASP A 17 -2.18 8.44 13.73
N ILE A 18 -3.38 8.95 13.45
CA ILE A 18 -3.89 9.07 12.08
C ILE A 18 -3.01 10.05 11.29
N TYR A 19 -2.68 11.21 11.85
CA TYR A 19 -1.84 12.22 11.18
C TYR A 19 -0.46 11.65 10.84
N LYS A 20 0.13 10.85 11.73
CA LYS A 20 1.38 10.13 11.46
C LYS A 20 1.22 9.11 10.35
N SER A 21 0.10 8.42 10.27
CA SER A 21 -0.15 7.42 9.24
C SER A 21 -0.25 8.03 7.84
N ILE A 22 -0.81 9.25 7.74
CA ILE A 22 -0.93 10.00 6.48
C ILE A 22 0.38 10.70 6.11
N HIS A 23 0.95 11.49 7.03
CA HIS A 23 2.06 12.40 6.74
C HIS A 23 3.45 11.91 7.21
N GLY A 24 3.52 10.77 7.91
CA GLY A 24 4.76 10.18 8.39
C GLY A 24 5.36 10.83 9.66
N VAL A 25 4.75 11.89 10.18
CA VAL A 25 5.24 12.63 11.35
C VAL A 25 4.11 12.88 12.35
N ARG A 26 4.42 12.87 13.66
CA ARG A 26 3.42 13.28 14.66
C ARG A 26 3.40 14.80 14.80
N PRO A 27 2.22 15.45 14.80
CA PRO A 27 2.14 16.89 14.91
C PRO A 27 2.46 17.30 16.35
N ARG A 28 3.65 17.87 16.57
CA ARG A 28 4.09 18.39 17.88
C ARG A 28 3.83 19.90 18.05
N TRP A 29 3.44 20.54 16.95
CA TRP A 29 3.19 21.98 16.86
C TRP A 29 1.71 22.35 17.05
N ILE A 30 0.82 21.36 17.12
CA ILE A 30 -0.61 21.58 17.38
C ILE A 30 -0.85 21.46 18.88
N SER A 31 -1.44 22.50 19.46
CA SER A 31 -1.92 22.49 20.85
C SER A 31 -3.42 22.23 20.84
N PHE A 32 -3.83 21.06 21.34
CA PHE A 32 -5.23 20.70 21.47
C PHE A 32 -5.89 21.30 22.72
N SER A 33 -5.09 21.89 23.64
CA SER A 33 -5.59 22.46 24.89
C SER A 33 -6.66 23.54 24.66
N ASP A 34 -6.55 24.30 23.58
CA ASP A 34 -7.47 25.39 23.24
C ASP A 34 -8.73 24.93 22.45
N MET A 35 -8.74 23.70 21.95
CA MET A 35 -9.89 23.15 21.21
C MET A 35 -10.99 22.65 22.15
N THR A 36 -12.25 22.85 21.74
CA THR A 36 -13.38 22.17 22.42
C THR A 36 -13.38 20.68 22.07
N LEU A 37 -14.10 19.88 22.87
CA LEU A 37 -14.24 18.44 22.59
C LEU A 37 -14.84 18.21 21.20
N GLN A 38 -15.88 18.98 20.84
CA GLN A 38 -16.55 18.86 19.55
C GLN A 38 -15.61 19.22 18.38
N GLN A 39 -14.83 20.29 18.50
CA GLN A 39 -13.86 20.67 17.45
C GLN A 39 -12.80 19.60 17.24
N LEU A 40 -12.42 18.90 18.31
CA LEU A 40 -11.45 17.81 18.22
C LEU A 40 -12.06 16.55 17.59
N GLU A 41 -13.33 16.25 17.85
CA GLU A 41 -14.06 15.16 17.19
C GLU A 41 -14.20 15.45 15.68
N GLU A 42 -14.62 16.66 15.31
CA GLU A 42 -14.70 17.09 13.90
C GLU A 42 -13.33 17.00 13.21
N ALA A 43 -12.25 17.45 13.86
CA ALA A 43 -10.90 17.36 13.30
C ALA A 43 -10.40 15.92 13.12
N VAL A 44 -10.83 14.98 13.97
CA VAL A 44 -10.51 13.56 13.82
C VAL A 44 -11.30 12.95 12.66
N GLU A 45 -12.59 13.28 12.52
CA GLU A 45 -13.44 12.82 11.42
C GLU A 45 -12.90 13.30 10.06
N GLU A 46 -12.55 14.58 9.93
CA GLU A 46 -11.93 15.13 8.71
C GLU A 46 -10.63 14.39 8.33
N LEU A 47 -9.82 14.04 9.34
CA LEU A 47 -8.55 13.35 9.12
C LEU A 47 -8.75 11.87 8.78
N ASP A 48 -9.80 11.24 9.28
CA ASP A 48 -10.18 9.86 8.93
C ASP A 48 -10.65 9.79 7.46
N GLU A 49 -11.42 10.77 6.99
CA GLU A 49 -11.78 10.89 5.57
C GLU A 49 -10.53 11.06 4.68
N GLU A 50 -9.57 11.89 5.09
CA GLU A 50 -8.29 12.04 4.38
C GLU A 50 -7.52 10.71 4.35
N TYR A 51 -7.49 9.98 5.47
CA TYR A 51 -6.85 8.66 5.56
C TYR A 51 -7.48 7.66 4.58
N GLU A 52 -8.81 7.60 4.49
CA GLU A 52 -9.50 6.71 3.54
C GLU A 52 -9.15 7.04 2.10
N ILE A 53 -9.11 8.33 1.73
CA ILE A 53 -8.70 8.77 0.39
C ILE A 53 -7.26 8.35 0.12
N HIS A 54 -6.35 8.57 1.06
CA HIS A 54 -4.95 8.16 0.94
C HIS A 54 -4.80 6.65 0.76
N ALA A 55 -5.54 5.84 1.53
CA ALA A 55 -5.54 4.39 1.43
C ALA A 55 -6.07 3.90 0.07
N GLN A 56 -7.13 4.52 -0.44
CA GLN A 56 -7.67 4.22 -1.77
C GLN A 56 -6.66 4.57 -2.88
N GLN A 57 -6.01 5.73 -2.78
CA GLN A 57 -5.00 6.14 -3.74
C GLN A 57 -3.77 5.21 -3.72
N GLU A 58 -3.32 4.76 -2.54
CA GLU A 58 -2.23 3.80 -2.44
C GLU A 58 -2.59 2.48 -3.12
N LYS A 59 -3.79 1.95 -2.85
CA LYS A 59 -4.29 0.74 -3.52
C LYS A 59 -4.36 0.89 -5.04
N LEU A 60 -4.78 2.06 -5.55
CA LEU A 60 -4.80 2.34 -6.98
C LEU A 60 -3.38 2.40 -7.57
N ARG A 61 -2.43 3.03 -6.87
CA ARG A 61 -1.01 3.05 -7.28
C ARG A 61 -0.43 1.64 -7.35
N GLU A 62 -0.67 0.82 -6.33
CA GLU A 62 -0.23 -0.58 -6.30
C GLU A 62 -0.82 -1.38 -7.48
N GLN A 63 -2.12 -1.22 -7.76
CA GLN A 63 -2.77 -1.89 -8.89
C GLN A 63 -2.19 -1.45 -10.24
N GLU A 64 -1.92 -0.17 -10.41
CA GLU A 64 -1.33 0.35 -11.65
C GLU A 64 0.11 -0.13 -11.83
N ALA A 65 0.91 -0.13 -10.74
CA ALA A 65 2.25 -0.70 -10.73
C ALA A 65 2.24 -2.18 -11.13
N ILE A 66 1.28 -2.96 -10.62
CA ILE A 66 1.09 -4.36 -11.01
C ILE A 66 0.79 -4.48 -12.51
N LYS A 67 -0.13 -3.67 -13.06
CA LYS A 67 -0.43 -3.70 -14.50
C LYS A 67 0.79 -3.38 -15.36
N VAL A 68 1.57 -2.36 -14.98
CA VAL A 68 2.79 -1.98 -15.68
C VAL A 68 3.82 -3.11 -15.65
N PHE A 69 4.00 -3.76 -14.49
CA PHE A 69 4.86 -4.93 -14.34
C PHE A 69 4.41 -6.09 -15.23
N GLU A 70 3.11 -6.42 -15.22
CA GLU A 70 2.54 -7.49 -16.05
C GLU A 70 2.69 -7.20 -17.55
N ALA A 71 2.47 -5.96 -17.99
CA ALA A 71 2.68 -5.54 -19.37
C ALA A 71 4.15 -5.66 -19.78
N ARG A 72 5.08 -5.34 -18.87
CA ARG A 72 6.52 -5.52 -19.10
C ARG A 72 6.89 -6.99 -19.24
N VAL A 73 6.38 -7.85 -18.37
CA VAL A 73 6.57 -9.30 -18.45
C VAL A 73 6.04 -9.85 -19.77
N GLN A 74 4.84 -9.43 -20.17
CA GLN A 74 4.24 -9.87 -21.44
C GLN A 74 5.07 -9.42 -22.65
N SER A 75 5.54 -8.17 -22.68
CA SER A 75 6.41 -7.67 -23.74
C SER A 75 7.70 -8.49 -23.89
N ILE A 76 8.26 -8.97 -22.77
CA ILE A 76 9.45 -9.83 -22.79
C ILE A 76 9.10 -11.23 -23.32
N ILE A 77 7.92 -11.75 -23.00
CA ILE A 77 7.41 -13.01 -23.56
C ILE A 77 7.26 -12.89 -25.07
N ASP A 78 6.64 -11.81 -25.55
CA ASP A 78 6.42 -11.55 -26.97
C ASP A 78 7.75 -11.39 -27.74
N THR A 79 8.78 -10.88 -27.08
CA THR A 79 10.14 -10.73 -27.64
C THR A 79 10.87 -12.09 -27.76
N GLY A 80 10.42 -13.12 -27.05
CA GLY A 80 10.97 -14.48 -27.18
C GLY A 80 11.16 -15.24 -25.87
N ALA A 81 10.78 -14.68 -24.72
CA ALA A 81 10.77 -15.45 -23.48
C ALA A 81 9.62 -16.47 -23.50
N LYS A 82 9.94 -17.76 -23.57
CA LYS A 82 8.95 -18.84 -23.67
C LYS A 82 8.04 -18.98 -22.45
N THR A 83 8.53 -18.56 -21.28
CA THR A 83 7.81 -18.67 -20.01
C THR A 83 7.99 -17.43 -19.17
N ARG A 84 7.06 -17.24 -18.23
CA ARG A 84 7.07 -16.13 -17.30
C ARG A 84 8.31 -16.11 -16.41
N GLU A 85 8.76 -17.26 -15.94
CA GLU A 85 9.95 -17.40 -15.09
C GLU A 85 11.19 -16.94 -15.86
N THR A 86 11.24 -17.23 -17.17
CA THR A 86 12.31 -16.75 -18.05
C THR A 86 12.26 -15.23 -18.20
N ALA A 87 11.06 -14.66 -18.37
CA ALA A 87 10.88 -13.22 -18.44
C ALA A 87 11.27 -12.51 -17.14
N ILE A 88 10.90 -13.06 -15.98
CA ILE A 88 11.29 -12.54 -14.65
C ILE A 88 12.79 -12.65 -14.45
N ARG A 89 13.43 -13.76 -14.86
CA ARG A 89 14.89 -13.88 -14.83
C ARG A 89 15.57 -12.81 -15.68
N TRP A 90 15.03 -12.51 -16.86
CA TRP A 90 15.55 -11.43 -17.70
C TRP A 90 15.33 -10.06 -17.07
N LEU A 91 14.22 -9.84 -16.37
CA LEU A 91 14.01 -8.63 -15.56
C LEU A 91 15.05 -8.52 -14.44
N HIS A 92 15.36 -9.62 -13.74
CA HIS A 92 16.41 -9.61 -12.74
C HIS A 92 17.78 -9.21 -13.32
N THR A 93 18.10 -9.71 -14.52
CA THR A 93 19.32 -9.31 -15.24
C THR A 93 19.29 -7.84 -15.67
N ALA A 94 18.13 -7.33 -16.12
CA ALA A 94 17.99 -5.94 -16.56
C ALA A 94 18.05 -4.93 -15.41
N CYS A 95 17.51 -5.28 -14.25
CA CYS A 95 17.47 -4.43 -13.04
C CYS A 95 18.62 -4.69 -12.07
N ASP A 96 19.59 -5.55 -12.43
CA ASP A 96 20.72 -5.97 -11.59
C ASP A 96 20.33 -6.36 -10.16
N THR A 97 19.18 -7.04 -10.03
CA THR A 97 18.62 -7.44 -8.73
C THR A 97 19.12 -8.82 -8.28
N ASN A 98 19.96 -9.48 -9.08
CA ASN A 98 20.59 -10.77 -8.79
C ASN A 98 19.62 -11.89 -8.32
N GLY A 99 18.37 -11.87 -8.80
CA GLY A 99 17.35 -12.85 -8.42
C GLY A 99 16.61 -12.55 -7.11
N ASP A 100 16.85 -11.38 -6.49
CA ASP A 100 16.10 -10.94 -5.32
C ASP A 100 14.72 -10.41 -5.73
N ASN A 101 13.69 -11.23 -5.47
CA ASN A 101 12.30 -10.90 -5.74
C ASN A 101 11.79 -9.71 -4.93
N ASP A 102 12.28 -9.51 -3.71
CA ASP A 102 11.82 -8.42 -2.85
C ASP A 102 12.42 -7.09 -3.34
N TYR A 103 13.68 -7.11 -3.77
CA TYR A 103 14.30 -5.95 -4.40
C TYR A 103 13.67 -5.61 -5.76
N LEU A 104 13.29 -6.63 -6.55
CA LEU A 104 12.54 -6.42 -7.79
C LEU A 104 11.13 -5.86 -7.52
N CYS A 105 10.46 -6.30 -6.45
CA CYS A 105 9.18 -5.72 -6.02
C CYS A 105 9.32 -4.23 -5.67
N TRP A 106 10.38 -3.86 -4.96
CA TRP A 106 10.69 -2.48 -4.62
C TRP A 106 10.92 -1.61 -5.87
N GLU A 107 11.72 -2.08 -6.83
CA GLU A 107 12.02 -1.35 -8.07
C GLU A 107 10.75 -1.03 -8.88
N PHE A 108 9.84 -2.00 -8.98
CA PHE A 108 8.59 -1.85 -9.74
C PHE A 108 7.44 -1.26 -8.92
N HIS A 109 7.68 -0.85 -7.67
CA HIS A 109 6.67 -0.27 -6.78
C HIS A 109 5.44 -1.18 -6.59
N ILE A 110 5.66 -2.50 -6.61
CA ILE A 110 4.62 -3.50 -6.39
C ILE A 110 4.72 -4.04 -4.96
N PRO A 111 3.61 -4.55 -4.39
CA PRO A 111 3.62 -5.11 -3.04
C PRO A 111 4.68 -6.20 -2.86
N TYR A 112 5.38 -6.16 -1.73
CA TYR A 112 6.36 -7.19 -1.38
C TYR A 112 5.71 -8.58 -1.35
N GLY A 113 6.43 -9.58 -1.86
CA GLY A 113 5.92 -10.94 -1.95
C GLY A 113 4.99 -11.20 -3.15
N TYR A 114 4.62 -10.19 -3.95
CA TYR A 114 3.80 -10.39 -5.16
C TYR A 114 4.42 -11.40 -6.15
N ILE A 115 5.74 -11.35 -6.32
CA ILE A 115 6.47 -12.25 -7.23
C ILE A 115 6.58 -13.68 -6.66
N LYS A 116 6.69 -13.82 -5.32
CA LYS A 116 6.79 -15.11 -4.61
C LYS A 116 5.45 -15.82 -4.46
N CYS A 117 4.40 -15.09 -4.08
CA CYS A 117 3.04 -15.61 -3.87
C CYS A 117 2.27 -15.62 -5.19
N ARG A 118 2.65 -16.52 -6.10
CA ARG A 118 1.77 -16.86 -7.23
C ARG A 118 0.85 -18.02 -6.85
N LEU A 119 -0.02 -17.77 -5.87
CA LEU A 119 -1.24 -18.56 -5.70
C LEU A 119 -2.43 -17.63 -5.95
N LEU A 120 -2.84 -17.60 -7.22
CA LEU A 120 -4.17 -17.23 -7.71
C LEU A 120 -4.76 -15.91 -7.22
N MET A 121 -4.45 -14.81 -7.90
CA MET A 121 -5.37 -13.67 -7.96
C MET A 121 -5.47 -13.13 -9.39
N PHE A 122 -6.11 -13.92 -10.27
CA PHE A 122 -6.77 -13.36 -11.44
C PHE A 122 -8.11 -12.76 -10.97
N TYR A 123 -8.09 -11.48 -10.59
CA TYR A 123 -9.32 -10.71 -10.42
C TYR A 123 -9.76 -10.21 -11.80
N GLN A 124 -10.53 -11.03 -12.51
CA GLN A 124 -11.38 -10.56 -13.61
C GLN A 124 -12.85 -10.75 -13.18
N ASN A 125 -13.56 -9.63 -13.02
CA ASN A 125 -15.03 -9.59 -12.88
C ASN A 125 -15.64 -10.41 -11.72
N GLY A 126 -14.96 -10.51 -10.57
CA GLY A 126 -15.57 -11.01 -9.33
C GLY A 126 -15.88 -12.50 -9.27
N VAL A 127 -15.26 -13.33 -10.13
CA VAL A 127 -15.43 -14.80 -10.08
C VAL A 127 -14.06 -15.48 -10.02
N ILE A 128 -13.87 -16.35 -9.02
CA ILE A 128 -12.67 -17.18 -8.87
C ILE A 128 -12.73 -18.28 -9.92
N ILE A 129 -11.91 -18.18 -10.98
CA ILE A 129 -11.68 -19.26 -11.93
C ILE A 129 -10.36 -19.96 -11.61
N HIS A 130 -10.45 -21.24 -11.24
CA HIS A 130 -9.28 -22.11 -11.12
C HIS A 130 -8.74 -22.46 -12.51
N PRO A 131 -7.41 -22.52 -12.71
CA PRO A 131 -6.83 -23.02 -13.95
C PRO A 131 -7.16 -24.50 -14.08
N ILE A 132 -7.89 -24.83 -15.14
CA ILE A 132 -8.11 -26.22 -15.56
C ILE A 132 -6.76 -26.72 -16.08
N ASN A 133 -6.29 -27.82 -15.47
CA ASN A 133 -5.11 -28.56 -15.89
C ASN A 133 -5.30 -29.16 -17.29
#